data_AF-A0A636CWL8-F1
#
_entry.id   AF-A0A636CWL8-F1
#
_cell.length_a   1.000
_cell.length_b   1.000
_cell.length_c   1.000
_cell.angle_alpha   90.00
_cell.angle_beta   90.00
_cell.angle_gamma   90.00
#
_symmetry.space_group_name_H-M   'P 1'
#
loop_
_entity.id
_entity.type
_entity.pdbx_description
1 polymer ?
#
loop_
_entity_poly.entity_id
_entity_poly.type
_entity_poly.pdbx_seq_one_letter_code
_entity_poly.pdbx_strand_id
1 'polypeptide(L)'
;MTKQYVDNVMIGERRLLSSDTFLIPKGETCEFKLNVTDAGRDYSFPIHIFFDDNGGTTQSVSFKPDPITSSMKMTLHNWNNSLGSALKEFYPIVNIENRIIVEMLMLNRRLGDVNELVIQFWRKDSEK
;
A
#
# COMPACT_ATOMS: atom_id res chain seq x y z
N MET A 1 3.37 -1.75 26.66
CA MET A 1 2.18 -1.90 25.80
C MET A 1 2.28 -3.26 25.11
N THR A 2 1.39 -4.18 25.47
CA THR A 2 1.20 -5.42 24.72
C THR A 2 0.61 -5.06 23.36
N LYS A 3 1.37 -5.24 22.28
CA LYS A 3 0.80 -5.25 20.92
C LYS A 3 -0.28 -6.33 20.91
N GLN A 4 -1.53 -5.93 20.78
CA GLN A 4 -2.63 -6.86 20.56
C GLN A 4 -2.50 -7.30 19.10
N TYR A 5 -1.92 -8.48 18.89
CA TYR A 5 -1.86 -9.08 17.56
C TYR A 5 -3.23 -9.66 17.27
N VAL A 6 -3.90 -9.13 16.26
CA VAL A 6 -5.11 -9.76 15.73
C VAL A 6 -4.62 -10.78 14.70
N ASP A 7 -4.69 -12.06 15.05
CA ASP A 7 -4.29 -13.13 14.15
C ASP A 7 -5.43 -13.49 13.20
N ASN A 8 -5.08 -13.83 11.96
CA ASN A 8 -6.00 -14.36 10.94
C ASN A 8 -7.18 -13.43 10.57
N VAL A 9 -6.92 -12.14 10.41
CA VAL A 9 -7.92 -11.18 9.90
C VAL A 9 -8.28 -11.50 8.45
N MET A 10 -9.59 -11.64 8.20
CA MET A 10 -10.16 -11.92 6.88
C MET A 10 -11.20 -10.86 6.48
N ILE A 11 -11.24 -10.48 5.20
CA ILE A 11 -12.34 -9.72 4.59
C ILE A 11 -12.74 -10.43 3.29
N GLY A 12 -13.90 -11.08 3.28
CA GLY A 12 -14.26 -12.00 2.19
C GLY A 12 -13.22 -13.12 2.06
N GLU A 13 -12.68 -13.32 0.85
CA GLU A 13 -11.64 -14.32 0.54
C GLU A 13 -10.21 -13.82 0.80
N ARG A 14 -10.06 -12.64 1.42
CA ARG A 14 -8.76 -11.96 1.55
C ARG A 14 -8.24 -12.06 2.97
N ARG A 15 -7.00 -12.50 3.09
CA ARG A 15 -6.26 -12.54 4.37
C ARG A 15 -5.39 -11.32 4.52
N LEU A 16 -5.45 -10.65 5.66
CA LEU A 16 -4.54 -9.54 5.96
C LEU A 16 -3.10 -10.07 6.07
N LEU A 17 -2.17 -9.45 5.33
CA LEU A 17 -0.74 -9.70 5.42
C LEU A 17 -0.07 -8.74 6.39
N SER A 18 -0.30 -7.43 6.21
CA SER A 18 0.17 -6.40 7.12
C SER A 18 -0.72 -5.16 7.07
N SER A 19 -0.64 -4.35 8.13
CA SER A 19 -1.28 -3.05 8.24
C SER A 19 -0.26 -2.11 8.86
N ASP A 20 0.16 -1.12 8.09
CA ASP A 20 1.24 -0.22 8.44
C ASP A 20 0.74 1.23 8.41
N THR A 21 1.20 2.03 9.38
CA THR A 21 0.90 3.46 9.44
C THR A 21 2.20 4.23 9.33
N PHE A 22 2.25 5.15 8.37
CA PHE A 22 3.39 6.00 8.09
C PHE A 22 3.01 7.47 8.30
N LEU A 23 3.87 8.20 9.00
CA LEU A 23 3.83 9.66 9.08
C LEU A 23 4.91 10.20 8.15
N ILE A 24 4.49 10.85 7.06
CA ILE A 24 5.37 11.26 5.96
C ILE A 24 5.26 12.78 5.78
N PRO A 25 6.29 13.56 6.16
CA PRO A 25 6.33 14.99 5.91
C PRO A 25 6.23 15.32 4.42
N LYS A 26 5.67 16.48 4.09
CA LYS A 26 5.58 16.97 2.71
C LYS A 26 6.97 17.10 2.09
N GLY A 27 7.12 16.59 0.87
CA GLY A 27 8.38 16.60 0.12
C GLY A 27 9.28 15.39 0.39
N GLU A 28 9.00 14.61 1.44
CA GLU A 28 9.73 13.39 1.74
C GLU A 28 9.16 12.18 0.99
N THR A 29 10.03 11.20 0.77
CA THR A 29 9.69 9.90 0.16
C THR A 29 9.71 8.84 1.24
N CYS A 30 8.73 7.93 1.22
CA CYS A 30 8.73 6.77 2.10
C CYS A 30 9.09 5.51 1.32
N GLU A 31 10.12 4.80 1.79
CA GLU A 31 10.59 3.56 1.19
C GLU A 31 10.35 2.40 2.16
N PHE A 32 9.75 1.32 1.67
CA PHE A 32 9.57 0.10 2.45
C PHE A 32 9.57 -1.14 1.54
N LYS A 33 9.63 -2.32 2.15
CA LYS A 33 9.59 -3.60 1.44
C LYS A 33 8.43 -4.43 1.96
N LEU A 34 7.54 -4.82 1.05
CA LEU A 34 6.52 -5.82 1.34
C LEU A 34 7.14 -7.21 1.14
N ASN A 35 7.14 -8.03 2.18
CA ASN A 35 7.58 -9.42 2.09
C ASN A 35 6.35 -10.33 2.12
N VAL A 36 6.29 -11.26 1.17
CA VAL A 36 5.21 -12.25 1.04
C VAL A 36 5.84 -13.62 0.94
N THR A 37 5.46 -14.52 1.83
CA THR A 37 5.90 -15.93 1.78
C THR A 37 4.80 -16.77 1.15
N ASP A 38 5.14 -17.59 0.15
CA ASP A 38 4.27 -18.61 -0.41
C ASP A 38 5.01 -19.93 -0.62
N ALA A 39 4.39 -21.03 -0.18
CA ALA A 39 4.94 -22.38 -0.30
C ALA A 39 6.43 -22.52 0.11
N GLY A 40 6.88 -21.72 1.10
CA GLY A 40 8.26 -21.70 1.57
C GLY A 40 9.24 -20.86 0.74
N ARG A 41 8.76 -20.10 -0.25
CA ARG A 41 9.52 -19.09 -0.99
C ARG A 41 9.14 -17.69 -0.51
N ASP A 42 10.15 -16.86 -0.31
CA ASP A 42 9.97 -15.46 0.07
C ASP A 42 10.08 -14.55 -1.15
N TYR A 43 9.07 -13.70 -1.34
CA TYR A 43 9.03 -12.67 -2.37
C TYR A 43 9.11 -11.30 -1.69
N SER A 44 9.96 -10.42 -2.20
CA SER A 44 10.17 -9.07 -1.64
C SER A 44 9.88 -8.02 -2.70
N PHE A 45 8.99 -7.08 -2.37
CA PHE A 45 8.54 -6.01 -3.24
C PHE A 45 8.92 -4.67 -2.63
N PRO A 46 10.03 -4.04 -3.06
CA PRO A 46 10.36 -2.69 -2.65
C PRO A 46 9.37 -1.69 -3.25
N ILE A 47 8.81 -0.82 -2.41
CA ILE A 47 7.80 0.18 -2.76
C ILE A 47 8.25 1.54 -2.27
N HIS A 48 8.25 2.52 -3.17
CA HIS A 48 8.56 3.93 -2.89
C HIS A 48 7.30 4.77 -3.06
N ILE A 49 6.90 5.46 -1.99
CA ILE A 49 5.70 6.29 -1.95
C ILE A 49 6.07 7.75 -2.17
N PHE A 50 5.40 8.36 -3.14
CA PHE A 50 5.51 9.77 -3.47
C PHE A 50 4.14 10.45 -3.38
N PHE A 51 4.11 11.64 -2.78
CA PHE A 51 2.93 12.50 -2.81
C PHE A 51 3.10 13.58 -3.87
N ASP A 52 2.15 13.64 -4.78
CA ASP A 52 2.07 14.67 -5.82
C ASP A 52 0.79 15.49 -5.60
N ASP A 53 0.92 16.53 -4.77
CA ASP A 53 -0.19 17.42 -4.41
C ASP A 53 -0.76 18.16 -5.64
N ASN A 54 0.00 18.26 -6.74
CA ASN A 54 -0.38 18.96 -7.97
C ASN A 54 -0.73 17.98 -9.11
N GLY A 55 -0.81 16.68 -8.84
CA GLY A 55 -0.87 15.60 -9.82
C GLY A 55 -2.17 15.48 -10.63
N GLY A 56 -2.98 16.53 -10.69
CA GLY A 56 -4.26 16.57 -11.40
C GLY A 56 -5.39 17.12 -10.52
N THR A 57 -6.59 17.17 -11.10
CA THR A 57 -7.79 17.67 -10.41
C THR A 57 -8.50 16.60 -9.59
N THR A 58 -8.23 15.31 -9.85
CA THR A 58 -8.86 14.17 -9.19
C THR A 58 -7.87 13.37 -8.35
N GLN A 59 -8.38 12.82 -7.25
CA GLN A 59 -7.63 11.91 -6.40
C GLN A 59 -7.39 10.58 -7.12
N SER A 60 -6.14 10.21 -7.29
CA SER A 60 -5.77 8.96 -7.95
C SER A 60 -4.43 8.42 -7.46
N VAL A 61 -4.16 7.15 -7.73
CA VAL A 61 -2.89 6.49 -7.42
C VAL A 61 -2.35 5.90 -8.71
N SER A 62 -1.06 6.11 -8.99
CA SER A 62 -0.38 5.48 -10.12
C SER A 62 0.80 4.64 -9.65
N PHE A 63 1.04 3.55 -10.38
CA PHE A 63 2.15 2.64 -10.14
C PHE A 63 3.03 2.60 -11.38
N LYS A 64 4.32 2.83 -11.20
CA LYS A 64 5.32 2.72 -12.27
C LYS A 64 6.55 1.98 -11.76
N PRO A 65 7.22 1.17 -12.59
CA PRO A 65 8.56 0.72 -12.26
C PRO A 65 9.47 1.94 -12.04
N ASP A 66 10.25 1.93 -10.97
CA ASP A 66 11.35 2.86 -10.77
C ASP A 66 12.58 2.31 -11.52
N PRO A 67 12.96 2.93 -12.65
CA PRO A 67 14.06 2.42 -13.47
C PRO A 67 15.42 2.50 -12.77
N ILE A 68 15.54 3.28 -11.69
CA ILE A 68 16.80 3.49 -10.97
C ILE A 68 16.99 2.44 -9.88
N THR A 69 15.91 2.03 -9.20
CA THR A 69 15.99 1.25 -7.96
C THR A 69 15.40 -0.17 -8.08
N SER A 70 14.93 -0.56 -9.27
CA SER A 70 14.19 -1.83 -9.47
C SER A 70 13.03 -1.99 -8.49
N SER A 71 12.43 -0.87 -8.07
CA SER A 71 11.33 -0.80 -7.12
C SER A 71 10.03 -0.39 -7.81
N MET A 72 8.93 -0.50 -7.08
CA MET A 72 7.65 0.05 -7.51
C MET A 72 7.52 1.48 -6.97
N LYS A 73 7.41 2.45 -7.89
CA LYS A 73 7.05 3.82 -7.55
C LYS A 73 5.53 3.95 -7.48
N MET A 74 5.01 4.15 -6.28
CA MET A 74 3.61 4.46 -5.99
C MET A 74 3.47 5.98 -5.83
N THR A 75 2.71 6.63 -6.71
CA THR A 75 2.46 8.08 -6.64
C THR A 75 1.00 8.36 -6.31
N LEU A 76 0.78 9.11 -5.23
CA LEU A 76 -0.53 9.55 -4.77
C LEU A 76 -0.78 10.97 -5.29
N HIS A 77 -1.66 11.11 -6.29
CA HIS A 77 -1.96 12.38 -6.93
C HIS A 77 -3.15 13.06 -6.26
N ASN A 78 -2.96 14.30 -5.81
CA ASN A 78 -4.00 15.13 -5.17
C ASN A 78 -4.59 14.55 -3.86
N TRP A 79 -3.82 13.73 -3.12
CA TRP A 79 -4.24 13.14 -1.83
C TRP A 79 -4.01 14.06 -0.61
N ASN A 80 -4.17 15.37 -0.79
CA ASN A 80 -3.88 16.40 0.22
C ASN A 80 -5.10 16.83 1.06
N ASN A 81 -6.20 16.08 1.01
CA ASN A 81 -7.43 16.40 1.73
C ASN A 81 -7.27 16.20 3.26
N SER A 82 -7.65 17.21 4.04
CA SER A 82 -7.60 17.20 5.51
C SER A 82 -8.62 16.26 6.16
N LEU A 83 -9.77 16.02 5.51
CA LEU A 83 -10.79 15.07 5.98
C LEU A 83 -10.39 13.60 5.71
N GLY A 84 -9.34 13.41 4.92
CA GLY A 84 -8.84 12.12 4.52
C GLY A 84 -9.53 11.55 3.29
N SER A 85 -8.82 10.62 2.66
CA SER A 85 -9.20 9.90 1.46
C SER A 85 -8.84 8.44 1.63
N ALA A 86 -9.61 7.54 1.02
CA ALA A 86 -9.34 6.11 1.07
C ALA A 86 -9.66 5.44 -0.27
N LEU A 87 -8.98 4.33 -0.54
CA LEU A 87 -9.41 3.42 -1.59
C LEU A 87 -10.73 2.78 -1.17
N LYS A 88 -11.70 2.80 -2.08
CA LYS A 88 -13.03 2.20 -1.86
C LYS A 88 -13.04 0.70 -2.13
N GLU A 89 -12.04 0.20 -2.83
CA GLU A 89 -11.94 -1.17 -3.32
C GLU A 89 -10.50 -1.66 -3.18
N PHE A 90 -10.34 -2.98 -3.07
CA PHE A 90 -9.04 -3.63 -3.06
C PHE A 90 -8.34 -3.43 -4.40
N TYR A 91 -7.13 -2.88 -4.37
CA TYR A 91 -6.37 -2.62 -5.57
C TYR A 91 -5.27 -3.68 -5.75
N PRO A 92 -5.28 -4.50 -6.82
CA PRO A 92 -4.25 -5.51 -7.04
C PRO A 92 -2.91 -4.84 -7.39
N ILE A 93 -1.86 -5.20 -6.66
CA ILE A 93 -0.51 -4.63 -6.84
C ILE A 93 0.51 -5.68 -7.32
N VAL A 94 0.32 -6.95 -6.99
CA VAL A 94 1.23 -8.04 -7.35
C VAL A 94 0.42 -9.30 -7.66
N ASN A 95 0.83 -10.02 -8.71
CA ASN A 95 0.39 -11.39 -8.97
C ASN A 95 1.62 -12.31 -8.90
N ILE A 96 1.61 -13.26 -7.96
CA ILE A 96 2.68 -14.23 -7.76
C ILE A 96 2.24 -15.56 -8.37
N GLU A 97 2.93 -15.95 -9.44
CA GLU A 97 2.78 -17.26 -10.11
C GLU A 97 1.33 -17.63 -10.49
N ASN A 98 0.44 -16.64 -10.72
CA ASN A 98 -1.01 -16.84 -10.94
C ASN A 98 -1.74 -17.59 -9.81
N ARG A 99 -1.14 -17.65 -8.62
CA ARG A 99 -1.69 -18.34 -7.44
C ARG A 99 -2.10 -17.37 -6.35
N ILE A 100 -1.36 -16.27 -6.20
CA ILE A 100 -1.65 -15.26 -5.20
C ILE A 100 -1.78 -13.92 -5.88
N ILE A 101 -2.85 -13.23 -5.55
CA ILE A 101 -3.00 -11.82 -5.82
C ILE A 101 -2.78 -11.09 -4.49
N VAL A 102 -1.80 -10.19 -4.47
CA VAL A 102 -1.64 -9.24 -3.39
C VAL A 102 -2.41 -7.98 -3.76
N GLU A 103 -3.34 -7.61 -2.90
CA GLU A 103 -4.15 -6.42 -3.03
C GLU A 103 -3.83 -5.43 -1.91
N MET A 104 -4.17 -4.17 -2.14
CA MET A 104 -3.90 -3.08 -1.23
C MET A 104 -5.19 -2.32 -0.92
N LEU A 105 -5.35 -1.96 0.35
CA LEU A 105 -6.23 -0.87 0.79
C LEU A 105 -5.37 0.22 1.41
N MET A 106 -5.85 1.45 1.33
CA MET A 106 -5.13 2.57 1.93
C MET A 106 -6.08 3.69 2.32
N LEU A 107 -5.65 4.45 3.31
CA LEU A 107 -6.20 5.77 3.60
C LEU A 107 -5.05 6.76 3.77
N ASN A 108 -5.26 8.01 3.38
CA ASN A 108 -4.38 9.12 3.75
C ASN A 108 -5.20 10.22 4.38
N ARG A 109 -4.68 10.85 5.42
CA ARG A 109 -5.18 12.15 5.89
C ARG A 109 -4.03 13.14 6.01
N ARG A 110 -4.29 14.39 5.64
CA ARG A 110 -3.31 15.48 5.76
C ARG A 110 -3.49 16.22 7.07
N LEU A 111 -2.45 16.22 7.91
CA LEU A 111 -2.37 16.93 9.19
C LEU A 111 -1.30 18.02 9.08
N GLY A 112 -1.71 19.25 8.74
CA GLY A 112 -0.77 20.31 8.38
C GLY A 112 0.04 19.92 7.14
N ASP A 113 1.36 19.88 7.25
CA ASP A 113 2.27 19.43 6.19
C ASP A 113 2.69 17.95 6.32
N VAL A 114 2.02 17.16 7.15
CA VAL A 114 2.32 15.73 7.32
C VAL A 114 1.18 14.89 6.75
N ASN A 115 1.53 13.85 6.00
CA ASN A 115 0.62 12.80 5.57
C ASN A 115 0.61 11.68 6.60
N GLU A 116 -0.57 11.32 7.09
CA GLU A 116 -0.76 10.08 7.83
C GLU A 116 -1.40 9.05 6.90
N LEU A 117 -0.55 8.16 6.43
CA LEU A 117 -0.85 7.14 5.45
C LEU A 117 -0.98 5.80 6.17
N VAL A 118 -2.16 5.18 6.08
CA VAL A 118 -2.36 3.80 6.49
C VAL A 118 -2.44 2.96 5.23
N ILE A 119 -1.63 1.91 5.15
CA ILE A 119 -1.67 0.94 4.06
C ILE A 119 -1.90 -0.44 4.65
N GLN A 120 -2.75 -1.22 4.00
CA GLN A 120 -2.99 -2.62 4.31
C GLN A 120 -2.73 -3.45 3.07
N PHE A 121 -1.99 -4.53 3.25
CA PHE A 121 -1.76 -5.53 2.21
C PHE A 121 -2.56 -6.79 2.52
N TRP A 122 -3.19 -7.31 1.48
CA TRP A 122 -4.11 -8.41 1.56
C TRP A 122 -3.71 -9.48 0.56
N ARG A 123 -3.74 -10.73 0.98
CA ARG A 123 -3.55 -11.90 0.12
C ARG A 123 -4.90 -12.44 -0.27
N LYS A 124 -5.12 -12.60 -1.57
CA LYS A 124 -6.18 -13.42 -2.13
C LYS A 124 -5.53 -14.60 -2.85
N ASP A 125 -5.87 -15.82 -2.45
CA ASP A 125 -5.48 -17.01 -3.19
C ASP A 125 -6.41 -17.14 -4.42
N SER A 126 -5.83 -17.40 -5.60
CA SER A 126 -6.63 -17.76 -6.76
C SER A 126 -7.24 -19.14 -6.50
N GLU A 127 -8.54 -19.27 -6.74
CA GLU A 127 -9.19 -20.58 -6.76
C GLU A 127 -8.44 -21.49 -7.75
N LYS A 128 -8.19 -22.73 -7.32
CA LYS A 128 -7.58 -23.77 -8.16
C LYS A 128 -8.54 -24.21 -9.26
#